data_AF-A0A2M8PS59-F1
#
_entry.id   AF-A0A2M8PS59-F1
#
_cell.length_a   1.000
_cell.length_b   1.000
_cell.length_c   1.000
_cell.angle_alpha   90.00
_cell.angle_beta   90.00
_cell.angle_gamma   90.00
#
_symmetry.space_group_name_H-M   'P 1'
#
loop_
_entity.id
_entity.type
_entity.pdbx_description
1 polymer ?
#
loop_
_entity_poly.entity_id
_entity_poly.type
_entity_poly.pdbx_seq_one_letter_code
_entity_poly.pdbx_strand_id
1 'polypeptide(L)'
;MRFSFFSPQASDDTRYILDPQWLSLPNSYHVGDETRSQRWKQDQWLKTFNIPQVPPEKIFQQARARLISMDIISPQILELTAQWNVEGRLPQAGDLLFQRTHLVRLGNIHIIDLLSATRITSVVDEPARFVLQYTTLKGHPEKGISNYIIENNGENVTFSIQSIAKPANIITQLVNPFFTDNRAQSPLL
;
A
#
# COMPACT_ATOMS: atom_id res chain seq x y z
N MET A 1 -6.89 29.66 -6.34
CA MET A 1 -6.94 28.69 -5.24
C MET A 1 -5.63 27.92 -5.25
N ARG A 2 -4.71 28.18 -4.31
CA ARG A 2 -3.42 27.49 -4.21
C ARG A 2 -3.65 26.21 -3.41
N PHE A 3 -3.56 25.05 -4.06
CA PHE A 3 -3.53 23.78 -3.35
C PHE A 3 -2.12 23.60 -2.79
N SER A 4 -1.96 23.90 -1.49
CA SER A 4 -0.75 23.60 -0.75
C SER A 4 -0.78 22.12 -0.38
N PHE A 5 -0.09 21.28 -1.15
CA PHE A 5 0.21 19.90 -0.76
C PHE A 5 1.39 19.91 0.23
N PHE A 6 1.14 20.31 1.48
CA PHE A 6 2.06 20.02 2.57
C PHE A 6 1.51 18.87 3.38
N SER A 7 2.02 17.68 3.09
CA SER A 7 1.86 16.48 3.92
C SER A 7 2.61 16.69 5.25
N PRO A 8 2.08 16.22 6.40
CA PRO A 8 2.81 16.27 7.66
C PRO A 8 4.05 15.39 7.53
N GLN A 9 5.24 15.97 7.69
CA GLN A 9 6.55 15.32 7.71
C GLN A 9 6.68 14.14 6.74
N ALA A 10 7.04 14.43 5.47
CA ALA A 10 7.62 13.38 4.64
C ALA A 10 8.76 12.72 5.44
N SER A 11 8.67 11.42 5.68
CA SER A 11 9.75 10.70 6.34
C SER A 11 11.04 10.91 5.53
N ASP A 12 12.20 10.84 6.18
CA ASP A 12 13.53 10.92 5.55
C ASP A 12 13.75 9.80 4.50
N ASP A 13 12.74 8.96 4.23
CA ASP A 13 12.79 7.85 3.30
C ASP A 13 12.78 8.27 1.83
N THR A 14 12.44 9.53 1.54
CA THR A 14 12.52 10.08 0.18
C THR A 14 13.92 9.92 -0.45
N ARG A 15 14.97 9.89 0.38
CA ARG A 15 16.35 9.63 -0.07
C ARG A 15 16.56 8.23 -0.65
N TYR A 16 15.75 7.24 -0.26
CA TYR A 16 15.87 5.87 -0.74
C TYR A 16 15.11 5.62 -2.04
N ILE A 17 14.12 6.47 -2.36
CA ILE A 17 13.31 6.34 -3.58
C ILE A 17 14.13 6.42 -4.86
N LEU A 18 15.19 7.23 -4.85
CA LEU A 18 16.08 7.42 -5.99
C LEU A 18 17.43 6.71 -5.82
N ASP A 19 17.58 5.91 -4.76
CA ASP A 19 18.80 5.15 -4.53
C ASP A 19 18.88 3.98 -5.52
N PRO A 20 19.92 3.92 -6.38
CA PRO A 20 20.10 2.86 -7.36
C PRO A 20 20.10 1.44 -6.77
N GLN A 21 20.50 1.28 -5.50
CA GLN A 21 20.50 -0.02 -4.85
C GLN A 21 19.08 -0.59 -4.79
N TRP A 22 18.10 0.21 -4.37
CA TRP A 22 16.71 -0.21 -4.28
C TRP A 22 16.06 -0.39 -5.65
N LEU A 23 16.36 0.51 -6.59
CA LEU A 23 15.87 0.41 -7.96
C LEU A 23 16.32 -0.87 -8.66
N SER A 24 17.53 -1.35 -8.35
CA SER A 24 18.10 -2.57 -8.93
C SER A 24 17.61 -3.88 -8.27
N LEU A 25 16.95 -3.81 -7.10
CA LEU A 25 16.55 -5.03 -6.39
C LEU A 25 15.53 -5.84 -7.21
N PRO A 26 15.69 -7.16 -7.31
CA PRO A 26 14.73 -7.99 -8.02
C PRO A 26 13.43 -8.10 -7.23
N ASN A 27 12.32 -8.31 -7.94
CA ASN A 27 11.07 -8.71 -7.30
C ASN A 27 11.27 -10.06 -6.59
N SER A 28 10.73 -10.18 -5.39
CA SER A 28 10.78 -11.44 -4.64
C SER A 28 9.70 -12.43 -5.10
N TYR A 29 8.63 -11.94 -5.72
CA TYR A 29 7.52 -12.71 -6.28
C TYR A 29 7.31 -12.39 -7.76
N HIS A 30 6.93 -13.42 -8.52
CA HIS A 30 6.52 -13.30 -9.93
C HIS A 30 5.15 -13.94 -10.10
N VAL A 31 4.31 -13.34 -10.95
CA VAL A 31 3.00 -13.91 -11.31
C VAL A 31 3.23 -15.29 -11.91
N GLY A 32 2.61 -16.31 -11.33
CA GLY A 32 2.81 -17.71 -11.71
C GLY A 32 3.71 -18.52 -10.75
N ASP A 33 4.37 -17.87 -9.79
CA ASP A 33 5.01 -18.58 -8.67
C ASP A 33 3.99 -19.51 -8.00
N GLU A 34 4.38 -20.75 -7.68
CA GLU A 34 3.47 -21.73 -7.08
C GLU A 34 2.98 -21.28 -5.70
N THR A 35 1.71 -20.87 -5.63
CA THR A 35 1.03 -20.44 -4.41
C THR A 35 0.30 -21.57 -3.68
N ARG A 36 0.38 -22.81 -4.18
CA ARG A 36 -0.37 -23.97 -3.65
C ARG A 36 0.16 -24.56 -2.34
N SER A 37 1.31 -24.10 -1.84
CA SER A 37 1.84 -24.56 -0.55
C SER A 37 1.11 -23.92 0.64
N GLN A 38 0.97 -24.67 1.74
CA GLN A 38 0.21 -24.26 2.95
C GLN A 38 0.71 -22.98 3.67
N ARG A 39 1.79 -22.35 3.19
CA ARG A 39 2.36 -21.13 3.80
C ARG A 39 1.92 -19.85 3.13
N TRP A 40 1.24 -19.94 1.98
CA TRP A 40 0.66 -18.78 1.32
C TRP A 40 -0.66 -18.42 1.97
N LYS A 41 -0.76 -17.17 2.43
CA LYS A 41 -1.98 -16.56 2.89
C LYS A 41 -2.59 -15.79 1.72
N GLN A 42 -3.86 -16.04 1.46
CA GLN A 42 -4.66 -15.25 0.54
C GLN A 42 -5.63 -14.42 1.39
N ASP A 43 -5.51 -13.11 1.27
CA ASP A 43 -6.34 -12.16 1.98
C ASP A 43 -7.19 -11.37 0.99
N GLN A 44 -8.44 -11.17 1.35
CA GLN A 44 -9.35 -10.30 0.63
C GLN A 44 -10.07 -9.39 1.61
N TRP A 45 -10.02 -8.10 1.34
CA TRP A 45 -10.77 -7.08 2.05
C TRP A 45 -11.59 -6.28 1.05
N LEU A 46 -12.81 -5.91 1.44
CA LEU A 46 -13.73 -5.16 0.60
C LEU A 46 -14.50 -4.16 1.47
N LYS A 47 -14.61 -2.93 0.97
CA LYS A 47 -15.49 -1.90 1.51
C LYS A 47 -16.31 -1.30 0.38
N THR A 48 -17.60 -1.21 0.61
CA THR A 48 -18.53 -0.50 -0.28
C THR A 48 -18.82 0.87 0.30
N PHE A 49 -18.77 1.89 -0.55
CA PHE A 49 -19.12 3.26 -0.24
C PHE A 49 -20.41 3.63 -0.96
N ASN A 50 -21.36 4.07 -0.17
CA ASN A 50 -22.59 4.70 -0.62
C ASN A 50 -22.87 5.84 0.35
N ILE A 51 -22.52 7.06 -0.04
CA ILE A 51 -22.66 8.25 0.79
C ILE A 51 -23.92 8.99 0.31
N PRO A 52 -24.94 9.16 1.18
CA PRO A 52 -26.16 9.87 0.80
C PRO A 52 -25.84 11.22 0.18
N GLN A 53 -26.51 11.53 -0.94
CA GLN A 53 -26.41 12.82 -1.65
C GLN A 53 -25.06 13.09 -2.33
N VAL A 54 -24.10 12.15 -2.30
CA VAL A 54 -22.84 12.27 -3.03
C VAL A 54 -22.88 11.33 -4.24
N PRO A 55 -22.76 11.85 -5.49
CA PRO A 55 -22.71 11.00 -6.68
C PRO A 55 -21.55 9.99 -6.62
N PRO A 56 -21.74 8.72 -7.06
CA PRO A 56 -20.69 7.70 -7.07
C PRO A 56 -19.41 8.13 -7.79
N GLU A 57 -19.52 8.91 -8.87
CA GLU A 57 -18.38 9.51 -9.57
C GLU A 57 -17.48 10.34 -8.63
N LYS A 58 -18.06 11.17 -7.77
CA LYS A 58 -17.28 11.98 -6.81
C LYS A 58 -16.62 11.11 -5.75
N ILE A 59 -17.31 10.07 -5.28
CA ILE A 59 -16.76 9.10 -4.34
C ILE A 59 -15.56 8.38 -4.97
N PHE A 60 -15.69 7.96 -6.23
CA PHE A 60 -14.64 7.30 -6.99
C PHE A 60 -13.41 8.20 -7.15
N GLN A 61 -13.59 9.44 -7.59
CA GLN A 61 -12.48 10.38 -7.75
C GLN A 61 -11.75 10.65 -6.42
N GLN A 62 -12.49 10.77 -5.32
CA GLN A 62 -11.91 10.95 -4.00
C GLN A 62 -11.14 9.70 -3.53
N ALA A 63 -11.71 8.51 -3.68
CA ALA A 63 -11.05 7.26 -3.33
C ALA A 63 -9.77 7.06 -4.16
N ARG A 64 -9.85 7.33 -5.46
CA ARG A 64 -8.71 7.30 -6.39
C ARG A 64 -7.62 8.27 -5.94
N ALA A 65 -7.96 9.51 -5.61
CA ALA A 65 -7.01 10.50 -5.13
C ALA A 65 -6.32 10.06 -3.83
N ARG A 66 -7.08 9.52 -2.86
CA ARG A 66 -6.51 9.00 -1.61
C ARG A 66 -5.56 7.83 -1.87
N LEU A 67 -5.94 6.89 -2.71
CA LEU A 67 -5.05 5.78 -3.10
C LEU A 67 -3.80 6.30 -3.81
N ILE A 68 -3.89 7.23 -4.76
CA ILE A 68 -2.68 7.82 -5.40
C ILE A 68 -1.79 8.48 -4.35
N SER A 69 -2.36 9.23 -3.40
CA SER A 69 -1.59 9.85 -2.32
C SER A 69 -1.09 8.87 -1.25
N MET A 70 -1.45 7.58 -1.34
CA MET A 70 -1.21 6.56 -0.31
C MET A 70 -1.82 6.90 1.07
N ASP A 71 -2.80 7.80 1.11
CA ASP A 71 -3.59 8.15 2.30
C ASP A 71 -4.75 7.17 2.50
N ILE A 72 -4.38 5.90 2.70
CA ILE A 72 -5.32 4.78 2.84
C ILE A 72 -5.09 3.95 4.11
N ILE A 73 -3.96 4.15 4.79
CA ILE A 73 -3.58 3.45 6.01
C ILE A 73 -3.17 4.51 7.03
N SER A 74 -3.48 4.28 8.30
CA SER A 74 -3.04 5.17 9.38
C SER A 74 -1.51 5.22 9.43
N PRO A 75 -0.89 6.41 9.45
CA PRO A 75 0.57 6.55 9.59
C PRO A 75 1.06 6.01 10.93
N GLN A 76 0.17 5.83 11.92
CA GLN A 76 0.55 5.16 13.17
C GLN A 76 0.93 3.69 12.92
N ILE A 77 0.36 3.03 11.94
CA ILE A 77 0.65 1.60 11.69
C ILE A 77 1.77 1.47 10.65
N LEU A 78 1.64 2.25 9.58
CA LEU A 78 2.48 2.15 8.41
C LEU A 78 2.62 3.51 7.75
N GLU A 79 3.84 3.99 7.62
CA GLU A 79 4.15 5.14 6.79
C GLU A 79 4.50 4.67 5.37
N LEU A 80 3.90 5.33 4.38
CA LEU A 80 4.06 4.99 2.96
C LEU A 80 4.75 6.14 2.25
N THR A 81 5.85 5.83 1.57
CA THR A 81 6.56 6.80 0.72
C THR A 81 6.60 6.28 -0.71
N ALA A 82 5.88 6.97 -1.60
CA ALA A 82 5.71 6.57 -2.99
C ALA A 82 6.58 7.41 -3.92
N GLN A 83 7.25 6.75 -4.87
CA GLN A 83 8.12 7.41 -5.85
C GLN A 83 7.39 8.50 -6.66
N TRP A 84 6.20 8.19 -7.16
CA TRP A 84 5.42 9.13 -7.97
C TRP A 84 4.99 10.37 -7.18
N ASN A 85 4.76 10.25 -5.87
CA ASN A 85 4.45 11.39 -5.01
C ASN A 85 5.68 12.30 -4.82
N VAL A 86 6.88 11.72 -4.71
CA VAL A 86 8.14 12.48 -4.66
C VAL A 86 8.43 13.17 -5.99
N GLU A 87 8.19 12.50 -7.10
CA GLU A 87 8.42 13.02 -8.45
C GLU A 87 7.29 13.93 -8.97
N GLY A 88 6.20 14.09 -8.22
CA GLY A 88 5.08 14.97 -8.59
C GLY A 88 4.30 14.50 -9.81
N ARG A 89 4.15 13.18 -9.99
CA ARG A 89 3.45 12.56 -11.14
C ARG A 89 2.48 11.46 -10.69
N LEU A 90 1.77 10.88 -11.65
CA LEU A 90 0.92 9.71 -11.42
C LEU A 90 1.76 8.42 -11.31
N PRO A 91 1.25 7.39 -10.60
CA PRO A 91 1.91 6.11 -10.48
C PRO A 91 2.04 5.41 -11.84
N GLN A 92 3.13 4.68 -12.03
CA GLN A 92 3.36 3.83 -13.20
C GLN A 92 4.07 2.52 -12.81
N ALA A 93 4.03 1.53 -13.69
CA ALA A 93 4.80 0.30 -13.49
C ALA A 93 6.31 0.60 -13.40
N GLY A 94 6.98 -0.06 -12.46
CA GLY A 94 8.39 0.15 -12.14
C GLY A 94 8.63 1.05 -10.92
N ASP A 95 7.64 1.85 -10.52
CA ASP A 95 7.75 2.74 -9.36
C ASP A 95 8.01 1.97 -8.05
N LEU A 96 8.79 2.57 -7.16
CA LEU A 96 8.97 2.10 -5.79
C LEU A 96 7.91 2.65 -4.84
N LEU A 97 7.48 1.80 -3.92
CA LEU A 97 6.69 2.17 -2.75
C LEU A 97 7.39 1.64 -1.50
N PHE A 98 7.89 2.55 -0.67
CA PHE A 98 8.47 2.21 0.63
C PHE A 98 7.39 2.11 1.70
N GLN A 99 7.57 1.12 2.57
CA GLN A 99 6.71 0.79 3.68
C GLN A 99 7.56 0.83 4.95
N ARG A 100 7.31 1.79 5.82
CA ARG A 100 7.90 1.87 7.15
C ARG A 100 6.88 1.35 8.16
N THR A 101 7.14 0.16 8.66
CA THR A 101 6.26 -0.52 9.62
C THR A 101 6.80 -0.33 11.03
N HIS A 102 6.01 0.27 11.91
CA HIS A 102 6.39 0.50 13.30
C HIS A 102 6.17 -0.78 14.13
N LEU A 103 7.26 -1.49 14.44
CA LEU A 103 7.19 -2.80 15.10
C LEU A 103 7.06 -2.68 16.63
N VAL A 104 7.80 -1.74 17.23
CA VAL A 104 7.85 -1.60 18.69
C VAL A 104 7.76 -0.13 19.09
N ARG A 105 6.95 0.13 20.11
CA ARG A 105 6.70 1.46 20.67
C ARG A 105 6.99 1.51 22.17
N LEU A 106 7.51 2.64 22.62
CA LEU A 106 7.57 3.02 24.03
C LEU A 106 6.81 4.35 24.20
N GLY A 107 5.57 4.28 24.68
CA GLY A 107 4.66 5.44 24.66
C GLY A 107 4.36 5.88 23.21
N ASN A 108 4.60 7.16 22.92
CA ASN A 108 4.40 7.75 21.59
C ASN A 108 5.66 7.68 20.69
N ILE A 109 6.72 7.00 21.13
CA ILE A 109 7.99 6.92 20.41
C ILE A 109 8.10 5.57 19.69
N HIS A 110 8.38 5.60 18.39
CA HIS A 110 8.77 4.42 17.62
C HIS A 110 10.25 4.12 17.86
N ILE A 111 10.53 2.95 18.43
CA ILE A 111 11.91 2.56 18.78
C ILE A 111 12.49 1.55 17.80
N ILE A 112 11.64 0.80 17.11
CA ILE A 112 12.04 -0.15 16.08
C ILE A 112 11.06 -0.03 14.91
N ASP A 113 11.61 0.37 13.78
CA ASP A 113 10.92 0.40 12.49
C ASP A 113 11.55 -0.60 11.54
N LEU A 114 10.72 -1.21 10.71
CA LEU A 114 11.15 -1.98 9.56
C LEU A 114 10.86 -1.17 8.29
N LEU A 115 11.91 -0.82 7.56
CA LEU A 115 11.78 -0.24 6.23
C LEU A 115 11.86 -1.36 5.19
N SER A 116 10.83 -1.47 4.36
CA SER A 116 10.77 -2.40 3.25
C SER A 116 10.27 -1.71 1.99
N ALA A 117 10.47 -2.33 0.83
CA ALA A 117 10.08 -1.75 -0.45
C ALA A 117 9.29 -2.76 -1.29
N THR A 118 8.31 -2.22 -2.00
CA THR A 118 7.55 -2.92 -3.04
C THR A 118 7.74 -2.18 -4.36
N ARG A 119 7.45 -2.88 -5.46
CA ARG A 119 7.51 -2.32 -6.81
C ARG A 119 6.12 -2.40 -7.44
N ILE A 120 5.66 -1.27 -7.97
CA ILE A 120 4.45 -1.21 -8.78
C ILE A 120 4.69 -2.04 -10.04
N THR A 121 3.80 -2.98 -10.32
CA THR A 121 3.91 -3.90 -11.47
C THR A 121 2.86 -3.62 -12.53
N SER A 122 1.72 -3.04 -12.13
CA SER A 122 0.66 -2.64 -13.04
C SER A 122 -0.15 -1.49 -12.45
N VAL A 123 -0.60 -0.59 -13.32
CA VAL A 123 -1.53 0.48 -13.02
C VAL A 123 -2.62 0.44 -14.09
N VAL A 124 -3.88 0.38 -13.67
CA VAL A 124 -5.04 0.55 -14.55
C VAL A 124 -5.75 1.83 -14.12
N ASP A 125 -5.95 2.75 -15.06
CA ASP A 125 -6.59 4.04 -14.81
C ASP A 125 -7.65 4.29 -15.88
N GLU A 126 -8.86 3.84 -15.60
CA GLU A 126 -10.04 3.92 -16.45
C GLU A 126 -11.10 4.82 -15.79
N PRO A 127 -12.07 5.36 -16.55
CA PRO A 127 -13.05 6.31 -16.02
C PRO A 127 -13.81 5.83 -14.77
N ALA A 128 -14.08 4.53 -14.67
CA ALA A 128 -14.83 3.92 -13.58
C ALA A 128 -14.03 2.88 -12.78
N ARG A 129 -12.72 2.77 -13.02
CA ARG A 129 -11.88 1.74 -12.41
C ARG A 129 -10.44 2.20 -12.25
N PHE A 130 -9.90 2.05 -11.05
CA PHE A 130 -8.49 2.29 -10.78
C PHE A 130 -7.88 1.10 -10.05
N VAL A 131 -6.75 0.59 -10.55
CA VAL A 131 -6.02 -0.53 -9.96
C VAL A 131 -4.57 -0.14 -9.77
N LEU A 132 -4.05 -0.37 -8.56
CA LEU A 132 -2.63 -0.29 -8.24
C LEU A 132 -2.15 -1.66 -7.75
N GLN A 133 -1.30 -2.31 -8.54
CA GLN A 133 -0.74 -3.62 -8.22
C GLN A 133 0.75 -3.48 -7.88
N TYR A 134 1.18 -4.04 -6.76
CA TYR A 134 2.61 -4.12 -6.43
C TYR A 134 3.03 -5.53 -6.03
N THR A 135 4.33 -5.78 -6.15
CA THR A 135 4.99 -6.98 -5.61
C THR A 135 6.12 -6.59 -4.66
N THR A 136 6.41 -7.45 -3.70
CA THR A 136 7.46 -7.20 -2.72
C THR A 136 8.86 -7.41 -3.31
N LEU A 137 9.83 -6.57 -2.94
CA LEU A 137 11.22 -6.71 -3.39
C LEU A 137 12.03 -7.71 -2.56
N LYS A 138 13.17 -8.17 -3.08
CA LYS A 138 14.11 -8.99 -2.30
C LYS A 138 14.53 -8.23 -1.03
N GLY A 139 14.48 -8.90 0.12
CA GLY A 139 14.74 -8.31 1.43
C GLY A 139 13.47 -7.84 2.16
N HIS A 140 12.33 -7.79 1.47
CA HIS A 140 11.04 -7.54 2.10
C HIS A 140 10.67 -8.67 3.08
N PRO A 141 10.03 -8.35 4.23
CA PRO A 141 9.66 -9.36 5.23
C PRO A 141 8.68 -10.41 4.72
N GLU A 142 7.89 -10.03 3.73
CA GLU A 142 6.95 -10.90 3.03
C GLU A 142 7.34 -11.06 1.56
N LYS A 143 7.03 -12.23 1.01
CA LYS A 143 7.05 -12.49 -0.43
C LYS A 143 5.62 -12.53 -0.92
N GLY A 144 5.25 -11.65 -1.84
CA GLY A 144 3.87 -11.61 -2.34
C GLY A 144 3.55 -10.53 -3.36
N ILE A 145 2.25 -10.43 -3.63
CA ILE A 145 1.61 -9.47 -4.52
C ILE A 145 0.32 -8.95 -3.89
N SER A 146 0.02 -7.68 -4.12
CA SER A 146 -1.21 -7.04 -3.65
C SER A 146 -1.82 -6.15 -4.73
N ASN A 147 -3.14 -6.21 -4.83
CA ASN A 147 -3.97 -5.39 -5.71
C ASN A 147 -4.86 -4.48 -4.88
N TYR A 148 -4.77 -3.17 -5.12
CA TYR A 148 -5.66 -2.16 -4.58
C TYR A 148 -6.59 -1.73 -5.71
N ILE A 149 -7.87 -2.01 -5.57
CA ILE A 149 -8.85 -1.90 -6.64
C ILE A 149 -9.97 -0.98 -6.18
N ILE A 150 -10.26 0.07 -6.96
CA ILE A 150 -11.41 0.95 -6.79
C ILE A 150 -12.29 0.82 -8.02
N GLU A 151 -13.56 0.49 -7.85
CA GLU A 151 -14.51 0.33 -8.95
C GLU A 151 -15.79 1.12 -8.67
N ASN A 152 -16.26 1.87 -9.68
CA ASN A 152 -17.56 2.54 -9.69
C ASN A 152 -18.50 1.74 -10.59
N ASN A 153 -19.57 1.16 -10.03
CA ASN A 153 -20.55 0.39 -10.80
C ASN A 153 -21.80 1.20 -11.18
N GLY A 154 -21.79 2.52 -10.97
CA GLY A 154 -22.90 3.43 -11.26
C GLY A 154 -23.84 3.67 -10.08
N GLU A 155 -23.93 2.72 -9.14
CA GLU A 155 -24.73 2.87 -7.92
C GLU A 155 -23.87 3.09 -6.68
N ASN A 156 -22.74 2.39 -6.62
CA ASN A 156 -21.84 2.37 -5.48
C ASN A 156 -20.37 2.39 -5.95
N VAL A 157 -19.49 2.76 -5.03
CA VAL A 157 -18.05 2.62 -5.23
C VAL A 157 -17.52 1.53 -4.30
N THR A 158 -16.76 0.58 -4.81
CA THR A 158 -16.07 -0.42 -4.00
C THR A 158 -14.59 -0.07 -3.92
N PHE A 159 -13.99 -0.35 -2.77
CA PHE A 159 -12.55 -0.43 -2.59
C PHE A 159 -12.23 -1.82 -2.08
N SER A 160 -11.37 -2.55 -2.78
CA SER A 160 -10.93 -3.87 -2.37
C SER A 160 -9.43 -4.00 -2.38
N ILE A 161 -8.94 -4.84 -1.49
CA ILE A 161 -7.54 -5.24 -1.40
C ILE A 161 -7.51 -6.76 -1.56
N GLN A 162 -6.77 -7.24 -2.54
CA GLN A 162 -6.56 -8.67 -2.78
C GLN A 162 -5.06 -8.94 -2.70
N SER A 163 -4.65 -9.79 -1.76
CA SER A 163 -3.24 -10.05 -1.50
C SER A 163 -2.97 -11.54 -1.44
N ILE A 164 -1.83 -11.95 -1.99
CA ILE A 164 -1.28 -13.29 -1.81
C ILE A 164 0.15 -13.12 -1.32
N ALA A 165 0.42 -13.56 -0.09
CA ALA A 165 1.71 -13.37 0.56
C ALA A 165 2.09 -14.55 1.44
N LYS A 166 3.39 -14.69 1.70
CA LYS A 166 3.94 -15.56 2.73
C LYS A 166 5.11 -14.88 3.43
N PRO A 167 5.48 -15.29 4.65
CA PRO A 167 6.73 -14.85 5.26
C PRO A 167 7.92 -15.17 4.34
N ALA A 168 8.78 -14.19 4.09
CA ALA A 168 9.99 -14.41 3.30
C ALA A 168 11.04 -15.17 4.13
N ASN A 169 11.13 -14.88 5.44
CA ASN A 169 12.19 -15.35 6.33
C ASN A 169 11.61 -15.94 7.63
N ILE A 170 12.47 -16.52 8.49
CA ILE A 170 12.06 -17.04 9.81
C ILE A 170 11.87 -15.90 10.82
N ILE A 171 12.69 -14.85 10.75
CA ILE A 171 12.59 -13.66 11.62
C ILE A 171 11.20 -13.02 11.52
N THR A 172 10.62 -13.00 10.31
CA THR A 172 9.29 -12.44 10.05
C THR A 172 8.15 -13.27 10.62
N GLN A 173 8.37 -14.55 10.91
CA GLN A 173 7.39 -15.38 11.62
C GLN A 173 7.35 -15.05 13.12
N LEU A 174 8.45 -14.53 13.68
CA LEU A 174 8.57 -14.18 15.10
C LEU A 174 7.95 -12.81 15.46
N VAL A 175 7.83 -11.90 14.48
CA VAL A 175 7.22 -10.56 14.67
C VAL A 175 5.69 -10.57 14.52
N ASN A 176 5.13 -11.71 14.08
CA ASN A 176 3.70 -11.88 13.78
C ASN A 176 2.70 -11.77 14.96
N PRO A 177 3.05 -11.88 16.27
CA PRO A 177 2.06 -11.73 17.33
C PRO A 177 1.62 -10.28 17.61
N PHE A 178 2.25 -9.26 17.00
CA PHE A 178 1.93 -7.85 17.26
C PHE A 178 1.05 -7.19 16.18
N PHE A 179 0.80 -7.87 15.07
CA PHE A 179 -0.02 -7.36 13.96
C PHE A 179 -1.50 -7.75 14.03
N THR A 180 -1.91 -8.55 15.02
CA THR A 180 -3.30 -8.96 15.26
C THR A 180 -4.04 -8.06 16.25
N ASP A 181 -3.72 -6.77 16.31
CA ASP A 181 -4.57 -5.82 17.02
C ASP A 181 -5.70 -5.35 16.08
N ASN A 182 -6.95 -5.63 16.45
CA ASN A 182 -8.18 -5.27 15.72
C ASN A 182 -8.41 -3.75 15.57
N ARG A 183 -7.39 -2.92 15.84
CA ARG A 183 -7.44 -1.46 15.83
C ARG A 183 -6.98 -0.82 14.52
N ALA A 184 -6.64 -1.60 13.50
CA ALA A 184 -6.29 -1.10 12.16
C ALA A 184 -7.49 -0.56 11.33
N GLN A 185 -8.63 -0.31 11.96
CA GLN A 185 -9.73 0.42 11.33
C GLN A 185 -9.53 1.92 11.55
N SER A 186 -8.73 2.54 10.69
CA SER A 186 -8.90 3.99 10.48
C SER A 186 -10.32 4.24 9.96
N PRO A 187 -11.05 5.23 10.50
CA PRO A 187 -12.29 5.66 9.87
C PRO A 187 -11.91 6.24 8.51
N LEU A 188 -12.22 5.52 7.45
CA LEU A 188 -12.33 6.11 6.11
C LEU A 188 -13.64 6.91 6.07
N LEU A 189 -13.74 7.96 6.90
CA LEU A 189 -14.69 9.06 6.87
C LEU A 189 -14.06 10.27 7.55
#